data_AF-A0A1B6JZZ4-F1
#
_entry.id   AF-A0A1B6JZZ4-F1
#
_cell.length_a   1.000
_cell.length_b   1.000
_cell.length_c   1.000
_cell.angle_alpha   90.00
_cell.angle_beta   90.00
_cell.angle_gamma   90.00
#
_symmetry.space_group_name_H-M   'P 1'
#
loop_
_entity.id
_entity.type
_entity.pdbx_description
1 polymer ?
#
loop_
_entity_poly.entity_id
_entity_poly.type
_entity_poly.pdbx_seq_one_letter_code
_entity_poly.pdbx_strand_id
1 'polypeptide(L)'
;MAAGIKNFQIFPRRTVTTRYSEWENALPFEQVPGPKSFPIIGNVWRFLPIIGDLYKLDTTELHVELNRKFGDIVKLDGIPGKGPLVFLSDPRDLAKVFHSEGEYPVRDAMQSTKYYREHVHPHPYTKVGHLVDQGCKWKKFRTRVNQLMMKQSNIDMYQEAVTEVTNDFVHRILQVRNGSNETDKDFIGELRKWALEVLGVVVLDHRFGCLQGTLSREAQEIMKAVENFHQVTYSLDTQPLPLWQYFSTSDFSIMVSALDHLHGVSEEYVARAEQRLQTKEEIRSILEKLVGQGADGKDVAVVLAVDMFLA
;
A
#
# COMPACT_ATOMS: atom_id res chain seq x y z
N MET A 1 -23.61 -28.71 17.72
CA MET A 1 -22.20 -28.88 18.11
C MET A 1 -21.47 -27.57 17.84
N ALA A 2 -21.36 -26.71 18.85
CA ALA A 2 -20.64 -25.45 18.78
C ALA A 2 -19.27 -25.65 19.43
N ALA A 3 -18.22 -25.75 18.61
CA ALA A 3 -16.85 -25.77 19.10
C ALA A 3 -16.46 -24.33 19.49
N GLY A 4 -16.48 -24.04 20.79
CA GLY A 4 -16.05 -22.77 21.34
C GLY A 4 -14.53 -22.62 21.22
N ILE A 5 -14.11 -21.59 20.48
CA ILE A 5 -12.72 -21.14 20.46
C ILE A 5 -12.43 -20.48 21.81
N LYS A 6 -11.95 -21.26 22.78
CA LYS A 6 -11.34 -20.76 24.00
C LYS A 6 -9.83 -20.86 23.83
N ASN A 7 -9.16 -19.72 23.66
CA ASN A 7 -7.83 -19.38 24.20
C ASN A 7 -7.25 -18.19 23.43
N PHE A 8 -7.82 -16.99 23.62
CA PHE A 8 -7.03 -15.78 23.51
C PHE A 8 -6.39 -15.54 24.88
N GLN A 9 -5.09 -15.79 25.00
CA GLN A 9 -4.33 -15.29 26.15
C GLN A 9 -4.30 -13.77 26.03
N ILE A 10 -5.11 -13.11 26.85
CA ILE A 10 -4.99 -11.67 27.09
C ILE A 10 -3.67 -11.50 27.84
N PHE A 11 -2.64 -11.01 27.16
CA PHE A 11 -1.38 -10.65 27.81
C PHE A 11 -1.68 -9.61 28.90
N PRO A 12 -1.26 -9.83 30.16
CA PRO A 12 -1.49 -8.87 31.22
C PRO A 12 -0.83 -7.53 30.86
N ARG A 13 -1.54 -6.43 31.13
CA ARG A 13 -1.01 -5.08 31.00
C ARG A 13 0.21 -4.97 31.92
N ARG A 14 1.43 -5.04 31.36
CA ARG A 14 2.68 -4.92 32.12
C ARG A 14 2.68 -3.59 32.88
N THR A 15 2.95 -3.67 34.18
CA THR A 15 3.08 -2.54 35.10
C THR A 15 4.22 -1.60 34.67
N VAL A 16 4.05 -0.30 34.87
CA VAL A 16 5.02 0.76 34.47
C VAL A 16 6.44 0.49 35.00
N THR A 17 6.57 -0.16 36.15
CA THR A 17 7.85 -0.56 36.77
C THR A 17 8.69 -1.49 35.90
N THR A 18 8.09 -2.42 35.15
CA THR A 18 8.83 -3.32 34.26
C THR A 18 9.46 -2.62 33.06
N ARG A 19 8.92 -1.49 32.60
CA ARG A 19 9.52 -0.73 31.49
C ARG A 19 10.86 -0.16 31.93
N TYR A 20 10.92 0.53 33.06
CA TYR A 20 12.16 1.15 33.56
C TYR A 20 13.30 0.13 33.73
N SER A 21 13.02 -1.07 34.25
CA SER A 21 14.05 -2.11 34.38
C SER A 21 14.53 -2.68 33.05
N GLU A 22 13.68 -2.76 32.02
CA GLU A 22 14.10 -3.22 30.68
C GLU A 22 15.03 -2.21 30.00
N TRP A 23 14.77 -0.90 30.17
CA TRP A 23 15.62 0.16 29.63
C TRP A 23 16.98 0.25 30.33
N GLU A 24 17.02 0.10 31.65
CA GLU A 24 18.27 0.15 32.43
C GLU A 24 19.22 -1.01 32.09
N ASN A 25 18.68 -2.16 31.70
CA ASN A 25 19.44 -3.35 31.31
C ASN A 25 19.60 -3.49 29.79
N ALA A 26 19.15 -2.51 29.01
CA ALA A 26 19.25 -2.58 27.55
C ALA A 26 20.72 -2.50 27.11
N LEU A 27 21.11 -3.39 26.20
CA LEU A 27 22.42 -3.30 25.55
C LEU A 27 22.47 -2.07 24.64
N PRO A 28 23.67 -1.49 24.42
CA PRO A 28 23.87 -0.41 23.44
C PRO A 28 23.42 -0.82 22.03
N PHE A 29 22.89 0.14 21.27
CA PHE A 29 22.39 -0.07 19.90
C PHE A 29 23.46 -0.61 18.93
N GLU A 30 24.72 -0.32 19.20
CA GLU A 30 25.89 -0.81 18.46
C GLU A 30 26.05 -2.33 18.56
N GLN A 31 25.54 -2.93 19.64
CA GLN A 31 25.61 -4.37 19.89
C GLN A 31 24.48 -5.17 19.24
N VAL A 32 23.50 -4.51 18.61
CA VAL A 32 22.48 -5.23 17.84
C VAL A 32 23.16 -6.07 16.75
N PRO A 33 22.90 -7.40 16.68
CA PRO A 33 23.51 -8.28 15.70
C PRO A 33 23.23 -7.84 14.26
N GLY A 34 24.14 -8.12 13.33
CA GLY A 34 23.89 -7.85 11.92
C GLY A 34 25.15 -7.75 11.07
N PRO A 35 24.97 -7.55 9.75
CA PRO A 35 26.08 -7.46 8.81
C PRO A 35 27.03 -6.31 9.18
N LYS A 36 28.32 -6.60 9.25
CA LYS A 36 29.34 -5.59 9.54
C LYS A 36 29.57 -4.72 8.30
N SER A 37 29.43 -3.41 8.50
CA SER A 37 29.73 -2.36 7.53
C SER A 37 31.24 -2.21 7.29
N PHE A 38 31.63 -1.98 6.04
CA PHE A 38 33.00 -1.56 5.71
C PHE A 38 33.18 -0.04 5.86
N PRO A 39 34.40 0.44 6.15
CA PRO A 39 34.69 1.87 6.14
C PRO A 39 34.28 2.49 4.80
N ILE A 40 33.68 3.68 4.83
CA ILE A 40 33.27 4.51 3.67
C ILE A 40 32.06 3.93 2.88
N ILE A 41 32.11 2.67 2.45
CA ILE A 41 31.08 2.06 1.59
C ILE A 41 29.96 1.34 2.37
N GLY A 42 30.10 1.20 3.68
CA GLY A 42 29.10 0.61 4.56
C GLY A 42 28.72 -0.81 4.15
N ASN A 43 27.42 -1.11 4.07
CA ASN A 43 26.89 -2.39 3.60
C ASN A 43 26.46 -2.37 2.12
N VAL A 44 26.70 -1.29 1.37
CA VAL A 44 26.29 -1.17 -0.04
C VAL A 44 26.88 -2.29 -0.90
N TRP A 45 28.14 -2.68 -0.63
CA TRP A 45 28.83 -3.73 -1.38
C TRP A 45 28.10 -5.08 -1.34
N ARG A 46 27.30 -5.35 -0.30
CA ARG A 46 26.52 -6.59 -0.16
C ARG A 46 25.40 -6.70 -1.20
N PHE A 47 25.03 -5.58 -1.79
CA PHE A 47 24.00 -5.49 -2.83
C PHE A 47 24.61 -5.32 -4.24
N LEU A 48 25.94 -5.40 -4.39
CA LEU A 48 26.59 -5.32 -5.69
C LEU A 48 26.62 -6.69 -6.38
N PRO A 49 26.53 -6.73 -7.72
CA PRO A 49 26.67 -7.97 -8.47
C PRO A 49 28.03 -8.63 -8.21
N ILE A 50 28.09 -9.95 -8.34
CA ILE A 50 29.30 -10.80 -8.24
C ILE A 50 29.84 -10.94 -6.81
N ILE A 51 29.94 -9.86 -6.04
CA ILE A 51 30.59 -9.84 -4.71
C ILE A 51 29.60 -9.80 -3.53
N GLY A 52 28.36 -9.37 -3.77
CA GLY A 52 27.39 -9.10 -2.72
C GLY A 52 26.63 -10.35 -2.27
N ASP A 53 26.58 -10.61 -0.97
CA ASP A 53 25.86 -11.74 -0.39
C ASP A 53 24.36 -11.49 -0.17
N LEU A 54 23.89 -10.27 -0.47
CA LEU A 54 22.48 -9.85 -0.43
C LEU A 54 21.99 -9.40 -1.83
N TYR A 55 22.78 -9.66 -2.87
CA TYR A 55 22.44 -9.26 -4.24
C TYR A 55 21.21 -10.03 -4.75
N LYS A 56 20.27 -9.31 -5.38
CA LYS A 56 19.02 -9.83 -5.98
C LYS A 56 18.02 -10.49 -5.02
N LEU A 57 18.27 -10.47 -3.71
CA LEU A 57 17.25 -10.89 -2.76
C LEU A 57 16.07 -9.91 -2.81
N ASP A 58 14.85 -10.44 -2.90
CA ASP A 58 13.67 -9.63 -2.63
C ASP A 58 13.59 -9.28 -1.14
N THR A 59 12.62 -8.44 -0.77
CA THR A 59 12.49 -7.99 0.63
C THR A 59 12.21 -9.14 1.59
N THR A 60 11.46 -10.16 1.18
CA THR A 60 11.15 -11.34 2.01
C THR A 60 12.39 -12.21 2.16
N GLU A 61 13.08 -12.51 1.06
CA GLU A 61 14.31 -13.29 1.05
C GLU A 61 15.41 -12.61 1.88
N LEU A 62 15.54 -11.29 1.78
CA LEU A 62 16.44 -10.49 2.61
C LEU A 62 16.14 -10.67 4.11
N HIS A 63 14.88 -10.55 4.52
CA HIS A 63 14.47 -10.77 5.92
C HIS A 63 14.83 -12.18 6.39
N VAL A 64 14.49 -13.21 5.60
CA VAL A 64 14.76 -14.61 5.94
C VAL A 64 16.26 -14.86 6.06
N GLU A 65 17.06 -14.37 5.12
CA GLU A 65 18.50 -14.58 5.11
C GLU A 65 19.19 -13.86 6.27
N LEU A 66 18.74 -12.64 6.61
CA LEU A 66 19.23 -11.92 7.78
C LEU A 66 18.86 -12.62 9.09
N ASN A 67 17.61 -13.07 9.24
CA ASN A 67 17.18 -13.84 10.41
C ASN A 67 17.97 -15.13 10.56
N ARG A 68 18.15 -15.88 9.48
CA ARG A 68 18.93 -17.13 9.46
C ARG A 68 20.37 -16.91 9.90
N LYS A 69 21.00 -15.79 9.52
CA LYS A 69 22.40 -15.47 9.83
C LYS A 69 22.60 -14.87 11.22
N PHE A 70 21.67 -14.03 11.70
CA PHE A 70 21.90 -13.15 12.84
C PHE A 70 20.85 -13.28 13.96
N GLY A 71 19.77 -14.03 13.76
CA GLY A 71 18.70 -14.26 14.74
C GLY A 71 17.52 -13.31 14.62
N ASP A 72 16.72 -13.22 15.68
CA ASP A 72 15.40 -12.57 15.66
C ASP A 72 15.42 -11.04 15.68
N ILE A 73 16.58 -10.44 15.97
CA ILE A 73 16.80 -9.00 15.90
C ILE A 73 18.08 -8.72 15.11
N VAL A 74 17.94 -8.01 13.98
CA VAL A 74 19.06 -7.76 13.07
C VAL A 74 19.10 -6.30 12.69
N LYS A 75 20.27 -5.66 12.80
CA LYS A 75 20.53 -4.31 12.33
C LYS A 75 21.29 -4.33 11.00
N LEU A 76 20.79 -3.60 10.02
CA LEU A 76 21.49 -3.27 8.79
C LEU A 76 21.71 -1.76 8.73
N ASP A 77 22.97 -1.34 8.71
CA ASP A 77 23.37 0.08 8.65
C ASP A 77 24.30 0.35 7.47
N GLY A 78 24.76 1.60 7.32
CA GLY A 78 25.76 1.96 6.30
C GLY A 78 25.22 1.92 4.87
N ILE A 79 23.93 2.19 4.68
CA ILE A 79 23.33 2.39 3.35
C ILE A 79 23.12 3.91 3.14
N PRO A 80 23.73 4.52 2.12
CA PRO A 80 23.57 5.95 1.83
C PRO A 80 22.11 6.36 1.72
N GLY A 81 21.75 7.49 2.35
CA GLY A 81 20.38 8.01 2.34
C GLY A 81 19.38 7.23 3.21
N LYS A 82 19.79 6.14 3.87
CA LYS A 82 18.94 5.36 4.78
C LYS A 82 19.52 5.36 6.20
N GLY A 83 18.66 5.52 7.19
CA GLY A 83 19.02 5.28 8.59
C GLY A 83 19.27 3.79 8.86
N PRO A 84 19.78 3.44 10.07
CA PRO A 84 19.86 2.04 10.48
C PRO A 84 18.49 1.37 10.43
N LEU A 85 18.41 0.25 9.74
CA LEU A 85 17.20 -0.59 9.67
C LEU A 85 17.32 -1.70 10.70
N VAL A 86 16.26 -1.92 11.49
CA VAL A 86 16.17 -3.03 12.43
C VAL A 86 15.06 -3.97 11.98
N PHE A 87 15.45 -5.21 11.71
CA PHE A 87 14.58 -6.31 11.34
C PHE A 87 14.22 -7.11 12.59
N LEU A 88 12.92 -7.33 12.79
CA LEU A 88 12.37 -8.08 13.92
C LEU A 88 11.63 -9.31 13.40
N SER A 89 11.91 -10.47 13.97
CA SER A 89 11.26 -11.74 13.58
C SER A 89 10.41 -12.34 14.71
N ASP A 90 10.57 -11.87 15.96
CA ASP A 90 9.74 -12.30 17.09
C ASP A 90 8.44 -11.46 17.19
N PRO A 91 7.25 -12.09 17.14
CA PRO A 91 5.98 -11.40 17.34
C PRO A 91 5.87 -10.59 18.64
N ARG A 92 6.60 -10.99 19.69
CA ARG A 92 6.61 -10.28 20.98
C ARG A 92 7.31 -8.93 20.87
N ASP A 93 8.35 -8.83 20.05
CA ASP A 93 9.06 -7.58 19.83
C ASP A 93 8.29 -6.67 18.86
N LEU A 94 7.67 -7.24 17.83
CA LEU A 94 6.71 -6.52 17.00
C LEU A 94 5.58 -5.91 17.84
N ALA A 95 5.02 -6.68 18.78
CA ALA A 95 4.01 -6.18 19.70
C ALA A 95 4.54 -4.98 20.51
N LYS A 96 5.77 -5.02 21.04
CA LYS A 96 6.35 -3.87 21.77
C LYS A 96 6.45 -2.63 20.91
N VAL A 97 6.84 -2.77 19.63
CA VAL A 97 6.89 -1.64 18.68
C VAL A 97 5.50 -1.02 18.51
N PHE A 98 4.48 -1.83 18.19
CA PHE A 98 3.12 -1.32 18.00
C PHE A 98 2.52 -0.71 19.28
N HIS A 99 2.84 -1.26 20.47
CA HIS A 99 2.39 -0.69 21.75
C HIS A 99 3.14 0.60 22.15
N SER A 100 4.27 0.88 21.52
CA SER A 100 5.09 2.08 21.76
C SER A 100 4.92 3.11 20.65
N GLU A 101 4.06 2.84 19.66
CA GLU A 101 3.77 3.74 18.56
C GLU A 101 3.09 5.02 19.06
N GLY A 102 3.48 6.16 18.49
CA GLY A 102 2.89 7.46 18.80
C GLY A 102 1.58 7.70 18.04
N GLU A 103 0.98 8.88 18.24
CA GLU A 103 -0.23 9.29 17.51
C GLU A 103 -0.03 9.33 15.98
N TYR A 104 1.20 9.59 15.56
CA TYR A 104 1.61 9.72 14.16
C TYR A 104 2.68 8.67 13.83
N PRO A 105 2.27 7.46 13.41
CA PRO A 105 3.18 6.48 12.85
C PRO A 105 3.96 7.09 11.69
N VAL A 106 5.26 6.78 11.59
CA VAL A 106 6.10 7.22 10.48
C VAL A 106 6.55 6.01 9.67
N ARG A 107 6.23 6.01 8.38
CA ARG A 107 6.61 4.95 7.42
C ARG A 107 7.48 5.57 6.34
N ASP A 108 8.79 5.42 6.47
CA ASP A 108 9.76 5.93 5.51
C ASP A 108 9.84 5.00 4.29
N ALA A 109 8.85 5.12 3.39
CA ALA A 109 8.72 4.31 2.19
C ALA A 109 8.18 5.15 1.02
N MET A 110 8.35 4.64 -0.21
CA MET A 110 7.78 5.22 -1.43
C MET A 110 8.22 6.68 -1.68
N GLN A 111 9.53 6.96 -1.51
CA GLN A 111 10.10 8.30 -1.67
C GLN A 111 9.93 8.81 -3.12
N SER A 112 10.01 7.90 -4.09
CA SER A 112 9.76 8.21 -5.50
C SER A 112 8.33 8.75 -5.74
N THR A 113 7.33 8.11 -5.14
CA THR A 113 5.92 8.52 -5.23
C THR A 113 5.67 9.83 -4.48
N LYS A 114 6.31 10.01 -3.32
CA LYS A 114 6.26 11.28 -2.58
C LYS A 114 6.81 12.42 -3.43
N TYR A 115 7.99 12.22 -4.04
CA TYR A 115 8.60 13.21 -4.92
C TYR A 115 7.71 13.56 -6.10
N TYR A 116 7.06 12.57 -6.74
CA TYR A 116 6.09 12.80 -7.80
C TYR A 116 4.97 13.76 -7.34
N ARG A 117 4.34 13.51 -6.19
CA ARG A 117 3.26 14.36 -5.66
C ARG A 117 3.71 15.77 -5.31
N GLU A 118 4.91 15.91 -4.75
CA GLU A 118 5.42 17.20 -4.28
C GLU A 118 6.00 18.08 -5.40
N HIS A 119 6.56 17.47 -6.45
CA HIS A 119 7.39 18.19 -7.43
C HIS A 119 7.02 18.00 -8.91
N VAL A 120 6.45 16.85 -9.29
CA VAL A 120 6.16 16.54 -10.72
C VAL A 120 4.71 16.86 -11.06
N HIS A 121 3.78 16.36 -10.25
CA HIS A 121 2.36 16.60 -10.40
C HIS A 121 1.80 17.26 -9.12
N PRO A 122 2.24 18.50 -8.79
CA PRO A 122 1.70 19.25 -7.66
C PRO A 122 0.30 19.76 -7.99
N HIS A 123 -0.66 18.85 -8.11
CA HIS A 123 -2.07 19.22 -8.26
C HIS A 123 -2.54 19.88 -6.96
N PRO A 124 -3.39 20.92 -6.98
CA PRO A 124 -3.88 21.57 -5.75
C PRO A 124 -4.46 20.57 -4.73
N TYR A 125 -4.95 19.45 -5.24
CA TYR A 125 -5.67 18.40 -4.53
C TYR A 125 -4.81 17.21 -4.08
N THR A 126 -3.52 17.17 -4.44
CA THR A 126 -2.56 16.08 -4.11
C THR A 126 -1.84 16.28 -2.77
N LYS A 127 -2.19 17.33 -2.02
CA LYS A 127 -1.44 17.79 -0.83
C LYS A 127 -1.65 16.94 0.42
N VAL A 128 -2.55 15.95 0.36
CA VAL A 128 -2.87 15.03 1.46
C VAL A 128 -3.21 13.64 0.93
N GLY A 129 -2.61 12.58 1.47
CA GLY A 129 -2.86 11.20 1.07
C GLY A 129 -2.52 10.16 2.14
N HIS A 130 -2.99 8.93 1.95
CA HIS A 130 -2.82 7.83 2.89
C HIS A 130 -1.48 7.12 2.73
N LEU A 131 -1.00 6.92 1.50
CA LEU A 131 0.16 6.08 1.23
C LEU A 131 1.48 6.71 1.67
N VAL A 132 1.73 7.98 1.31
CA VAL A 132 3.05 8.62 1.42
C VAL A 132 3.17 9.69 2.51
N ASP A 133 2.05 10.29 2.94
CA ASP A 133 2.11 11.33 3.97
C ASP A 133 2.40 10.77 5.36
N GLN A 134 2.91 11.67 6.20
CA GLN A 134 3.25 11.39 7.59
C GLN A 134 2.66 12.45 8.52
N GLY A 135 2.73 12.24 9.83
CA GLY A 135 2.40 13.27 10.81
C GLY A 135 0.92 13.67 10.82
N CYS A 136 0.67 14.94 11.16
CA CYS A 136 -0.69 15.49 11.24
C CYS A 136 -1.44 15.47 9.91
N LYS A 137 -0.74 15.61 8.77
CA LYS A 137 -1.35 15.54 7.43
C LYS A 137 -1.96 14.17 7.18
N TRP A 138 -1.17 13.11 7.41
CA TRP A 138 -1.65 11.73 7.34
C TRP A 138 -2.82 11.50 8.30
N LYS A 139 -2.72 11.95 9.56
CA LYS A 139 -3.78 11.76 10.55
C LYS A 139 -5.09 12.43 10.15
N LYS A 140 -5.03 13.66 9.61
CA LYS A 140 -6.21 14.39 9.12
C LYS A 140 -6.88 13.62 7.98
N PHE A 141 -6.11 13.17 7.00
CA PHE A 141 -6.61 12.37 5.88
C PHE A 141 -7.21 11.04 6.37
N ARG A 142 -6.43 10.26 7.14
CA ARG A 142 -6.83 8.95 7.69
C ARG A 142 -8.11 9.04 8.51
N THR A 143 -8.24 10.05 9.37
CA THR A 143 -9.43 10.22 10.22
C THR A 143 -10.68 10.44 9.37
N ARG A 144 -10.58 11.30 8.34
CA ARG A 144 -11.69 11.60 7.44
C ARG A 144 -12.10 10.38 6.62
N VAL A 145 -11.13 9.70 6.00
CA VAL A 145 -11.40 8.50 5.19
C VAL A 145 -11.93 7.35 6.05
N ASN A 146 -11.37 7.10 7.24
CA ASN A 146 -11.82 6.00 8.10
C ASN A 146 -13.28 6.14 8.55
N GLN A 147 -13.74 7.36 8.84
CA GLN A 147 -15.14 7.60 9.20
C GLN A 147 -16.12 7.18 8.08
N LEU A 148 -15.64 7.19 6.83
CA LEU A 148 -16.42 6.78 5.67
C LEU A 148 -16.21 5.29 5.35
N MET A 149 -14.97 4.84 5.20
CA MET A 149 -14.63 3.50 4.73
C MET A 149 -14.74 2.40 5.79
N MET A 150 -14.46 2.73 7.06
CA MET A 150 -14.38 1.73 8.14
C MET A 150 -15.63 1.67 9.02
N LYS A 151 -16.63 2.53 8.75
CA LYS A 151 -17.89 2.51 9.48
C LYS A 151 -18.79 1.41 8.93
N GLN A 152 -19.23 0.49 9.79
CA GLN A 152 -20.06 -0.65 9.40
C GLN A 152 -21.25 -0.26 8.51
N SER A 153 -21.99 0.79 8.87
CA SER A 153 -23.15 1.24 8.09
C SER A 153 -22.82 1.64 6.64
N ASN A 154 -21.59 2.09 6.37
CA ASN A 154 -21.16 2.41 5.01
C ASN A 154 -20.65 1.16 4.28
N ILE A 155 -20.10 0.18 5.00
CA ILE A 155 -19.70 -1.12 4.44
C ILE A 155 -20.95 -1.89 3.99
N ASP A 156 -21.99 -1.93 4.84
CA ASP A 156 -23.25 -2.65 4.56
C ASP A 156 -23.91 -2.18 3.26
N MET A 157 -23.79 -0.88 2.94
CA MET A 157 -24.31 -0.30 1.69
C MET A 157 -23.68 -0.89 0.43
N TYR A 158 -22.43 -1.38 0.49
CA TYR A 158 -21.74 -1.98 -0.64
C TYR A 158 -21.89 -3.50 -0.70
N GLN A 159 -22.51 -4.12 0.31
CA GLN A 159 -22.62 -5.58 0.40
C GLN A 159 -23.29 -6.16 -0.85
N GLU A 160 -24.42 -5.60 -1.27
CA GLU A 160 -25.16 -6.06 -2.45
C GLU A 160 -24.32 -5.91 -3.72
N ALA A 161 -23.72 -4.74 -3.94
CA ALA A 161 -22.95 -4.46 -5.14
C ALA A 161 -21.66 -5.31 -5.23
N VAL A 162 -20.97 -5.54 -4.12
CA VAL A 162 -19.80 -6.44 -4.07
C VAL A 162 -20.22 -7.90 -4.28
N THR A 163 -21.39 -8.29 -3.76
CA THR A 163 -21.95 -9.64 -4.00
C THR A 163 -22.23 -9.85 -5.48
N GLU A 164 -22.82 -8.86 -6.16
CA GLU A 164 -23.07 -8.89 -7.60
C GLU A 164 -21.77 -9.07 -8.40
N VAL A 165 -20.76 -8.23 -8.14
CA VAL A 165 -19.43 -8.34 -8.78
C VAL A 165 -18.79 -9.70 -8.53
N THR A 166 -18.96 -10.26 -7.33
CA THR A 166 -18.43 -11.58 -6.99
C THR A 166 -19.17 -12.70 -7.71
N ASN A 167 -20.49 -12.60 -7.88
CA ASN A 167 -21.26 -13.55 -8.68
C ASN A 167 -20.84 -13.51 -10.15
N ASP A 168 -20.62 -12.31 -10.71
CA ASP A 168 -20.09 -12.15 -12.07
C ASP A 168 -18.72 -12.79 -12.22
N PHE A 169 -17.86 -12.67 -11.19
CA PHE A 169 -16.56 -13.35 -11.18
C PHE A 169 -16.71 -14.88 -11.17
N VAL A 170 -17.62 -15.43 -10.37
CA VAL A 170 -17.91 -16.87 -10.39
C VAL A 170 -18.37 -17.32 -11.77
N HIS A 171 -19.28 -16.58 -12.40
CA HIS A 171 -19.73 -16.86 -13.77
C HIS A 171 -18.59 -16.79 -14.78
N ARG A 172 -17.73 -15.78 -14.68
CA ARG A 172 -16.53 -15.62 -15.52
C ARG A 172 -15.60 -16.81 -15.37
N ILE A 173 -15.35 -17.26 -14.14
CA ILE A 173 -14.52 -18.44 -13.88
C ILE A 173 -15.12 -19.70 -14.51
N LEU A 174 -16.44 -19.89 -14.47
CA LEU A 174 -17.09 -21.02 -15.15
C LEU A 174 -16.90 -20.99 -16.68
N GLN A 175 -16.78 -19.81 -17.28
CA GLN A 175 -16.60 -19.65 -18.73
C GLN A 175 -15.16 -19.87 -19.20
N VAL A 176 -14.17 -19.55 -18.36
CA VAL A 176 -12.74 -19.64 -18.75
C VAL A 176 -12.07 -20.94 -18.37
N ARG A 177 -12.79 -21.85 -17.70
CA ARG A 177 -12.25 -23.17 -17.34
C ARG A 177 -12.02 -24.03 -18.59
N ASN A 178 -10.96 -24.82 -18.59
CA ASN A 178 -10.77 -25.88 -19.58
C ASN A 178 -11.71 -27.07 -19.36
N GLY A 179 -11.59 -28.07 -20.26
CA GLY A 179 -12.29 -29.34 -20.15
C GLY A 179 -12.00 -30.16 -18.90
N SER A 180 -10.96 -29.82 -18.12
CA SER A 180 -10.66 -30.42 -16.81
C SER A 180 -11.27 -29.65 -15.63
N ASN A 181 -12.07 -28.59 -15.88
CA ASN A 181 -12.61 -27.67 -14.88
C ASN A 181 -11.54 -26.84 -14.13
N GLU A 182 -10.38 -26.63 -14.73
CA GLU A 182 -9.28 -25.82 -14.20
C GLU A 182 -9.17 -24.49 -14.93
N THR A 183 -8.51 -23.49 -14.34
CA THR A 183 -8.20 -22.20 -14.98
C THR A 183 -6.77 -22.20 -15.48
N ASP A 184 -6.56 -22.31 -16.79
CA ASP A 184 -5.33 -22.93 -17.29
C ASP A 184 -4.15 -21.98 -17.51
N LYS A 185 -4.31 -20.65 -17.43
CA LYS A 185 -3.21 -19.74 -17.83
C LYS A 185 -2.94 -18.53 -16.95
N ASP A 186 -3.96 -17.83 -16.44
CA ASP A 186 -3.72 -16.66 -15.59
C ASP A 186 -4.88 -16.39 -14.63
N PHE A 187 -5.01 -17.21 -13.59
CA PHE A 187 -6.01 -16.97 -12.55
C PHE A 187 -5.74 -15.66 -11.78
N ILE A 188 -4.48 -15.26 -11.64
CA ILE A 188 -4.11 -13.99 -11.00
C ILE A 188 -4.64 -12.81 -11.81
N GLY A 189 -4.55 -12.85 -13.14
CA GLY A 189 -5.14 -11.85 -14.02
C GLY A 189 -6.66 -11.75 -13.86
N GLU A 190 -7.36 -12.88 -13.72
CA GLU A 190 -8.80 -12.87 -13.44
C GLU A 190 -9.12 -12.31 -12.03
N LEU A 191 -8.29 -12.59 -11.01
CA LEU A 191 -8.41 -11.97 -9.69
C LEU A 191 -8.16 -10.45 -9.74
N ARG A 192 -7.20 -9.98 -10.54
CA ARG A 192 -6.93 -8.55 -10.74
C ARG A 192 -8.12 -7.84 -11.38
N LYS A 193 -8.78 -8.47 -12.36
CA LYS A 193 -10.01 -7.95 -12.97
C LYS A 193 -11.14 -7.84 -11.94
N TRP A 194 -11.32 -8.87 -11.11
CA TRP A 194 -12.30 -8.83 -10.01
C TRP A 194 -11.98 -7.72 -9.01
N ALA A 195 -10.72 -7.60 -8.58
CA ALA A 195 -10.28 -6.55 -7.66
C ALA A 195 -10.54 -5.15 -8.23
N LEU A 196 -10.20 -4.91 -9.50
CA LEU A 196 -10.49 -3.64 -10.17
C LEU A 196 -12.00 -3.35 -10.25
N GLU A 197 -12.81 -4.36 -10.54
CA GLU A 197 -14.27 -4.20 -10.61
C GLU A 197 -14.85 -3.84 -9.22
N VAL A 198 -14.39 -4.50 -8.15
CA VAL A 198 -14.77 -4.18 -6.76
C VAL A 198 -14.35 -2.76 -6.39
N LEU A 199 -13.11 -2.37 -6.72
CA LEU A 199 -12.60 -1.02 -6.47
C LEU A 199 -13.43 0.04 -7.21
N GLY A 200 -13.76 -0.20 -8.48
CA GLY A 200 -14.61 0.69 -9.26
C GLY A 200 -15.95 0.96 -8.56
N VAL A 201 -16.60 -0.08 -8.05
CA VAL A 201 -17.89 0.04 -7.36
C VAL A 201 -17.75 0.82 -6.05
N VAL A 202 -16.78 0.45 -5.22
CA VAL A 202 -16.66 0.99 -3.87
C VAL A 202 -16.18 2.45 -3.89
N VAL A 203 -15.21 2.74 -4.75
CA VAL A 203 -14.43 3.98 -4.72
C VAL A 203 -14.90 4.98 -5.76
N LEU A 204 -15.31 4.49 -6.93
CA LEU A 204 -15.65 5.34 -8.09
C LEU A 204 -17.14 5.32 -8.46
N ASP A 205 -17.95 4.51 -7.76
CA ASP A 205 -19.37 4.32 -8.06
C ASP A 205 -19.57 3.89 -9.52
N HIS A 206 -18.71 2.99 -10.00
CA HIS A 206 -18.62 2.60 -11.41
C HIS A 206 -18.33 1.10 -11.62
N ARG A 207 -18.93 0.53 -12.68
CA ARG A 207 -18.68 -0.84 -13.16
C ARG A 207 -17.87 -0.77 -14.45
N PHE A 208 -16.60 -1.12 -14.36
CA PHE A 208 -15.68 -1.11 -15.51
C PHE A 208 -15.97 -2.23 -16.53
N GLY A 209 -16.74 -3.26 -16.13
CA GLY A 209 -17.06 -4.40 -16.97
C GLY A 209 -15.88 -5.38 -17.11
N CYS A 210 -14.96 -5.41 -16.14
CA CYS A 210 -13.73 -6.20 -16.24
C CYS A 210 -13.95 -7.71 -16.33
N LEU A 211 -15.10 -8.15 -15.84
CA LEU A 211 -15.51 -9.55 -15.76
C LEU A 211 -16.34 -10.00 -16.97
N GLN A 212 -16.60 -9.08 -17.90
CA GLN A 212 -17.26 -9.37 -19.17
C GLN A 212 -16.24 -9.90 -20.18
N GLY A 213 -16.72 -10.53 -21.27
CA GLY A 213 -15.86 -11.28 -22.19
C GLY A 213 -14.65 -10.49 -22.74
N THR A 214 -14.86 -9.22 -23.11
CA THR A 214 -13.80 -8.33 -23.63
C THR A 214 -13.60 -7.15 -22.68
N LEU A 215 -12.38 -7.00 -22.18
CA LEU A 215 -12.00 -5.90 -21.29
C LEU A 215 -12.06 -4.56 -22.04
N SER A 216 -12.69 -3.56 -21.44
CA SER A 216 -12.73 -2.20 -22.00
C SER A 216 -11.32 -1.61 -22.09
N ARG A 217 -11.12 -0.68 -23.03
CA ARG A 217 -9.83 0.01 -23.19
C ARG A 217 -9.42 0.73 -21.91
N GLU A 218 -10.36 1.40 -21.26
CA GLU A 218 -10.15 2.10 -19.99
C GLU A 218 -9.65 1.13 -18.91
N ALA A 219 -10.31 -0.01 -18.71
CA ALA A 219 -9.90 -0.99 -17.71
C ALA A 219 -8.52 -1.59 -18.03
N GLN A 220 -8.19 -1.83 -19.32
CA GLN A 220 -6.86 -2.25 -19.73
C GLN A 220 -5.78 -1.22 -19.37
N GLU A 221 -6.06 0.06 -19.62
CA GLU A 221 -5.12 1.16 -19.35
C GLU A 221 -4.92 1.35 -17.83
N ILE A 222 -5.98 1.25 -17.02
CA ILE A 222 -5.90 1.27 -15.55
C ILE A 222 -5.07 0.09 -15.02
N MET A 223 -5.40 -1.14 -15.43
CA MET A 223 -4.66 -2.34 -15.00
C MET A 223 -3.18 -2.24 -15.35
N LYS A 224 -2.86 -1.77 -16.56
CA LYS A 224 -1.49 -1.57 -17.00
C LYS A 224 -0.77 -0.49 -16.20
N ALA A 225 -1.45 0.61 -15.86
CA ALA A 225 -0.87 1.66 -15.04
C ALA A 225 -0.52 1.15 -13.63
N VAL A 226 -1.42 0.38 -12.99
CA VAL A 226 -1.17 -0.24 -11.68
C VAL A 226 0.00 -1.23 -11.75
N GLU A 227 0.01 -2.11 -12.76
CA GLU A 227 1.10 -3.08 -12.96
C GLU A 227 2.45 -2.38 -13.18
N ASN A 228 2.49 -1.37 -14.06
CA ASN A 228 3.68 -0.57 -14.31
C ASN A 228 4.18 0.09 -13.03
N PHE A 229 3.29 0.68 -12.23
CA PHE A 229 3.63 1.30 -10.95
C PHE A 229 4.31 0.28 -10.03
N HIS A 230 3.65 -0.86 -9.74
CA HIS A 230 4.22 -1.88 -8.85
C HIS A 230 5.55 -2.43 -9.35
N GLN A 231 5.69 -2.62 -10.67
CA GLN A 231 6.93 -3.11 -11.28
C GLN A 231 8.12 -2.17 -11.02
N VAL A 232 7.92 -0.85 -11.14
CA VAL A 232 9.02 0.11 -11.04
C VAL A 232 9.24 0.64 -9.63
N THR A 233 8.22 0.67 -8.76
CA THR A 233 8.37 1.17 -7.38
C THR A 233 9.43 0.39 -6.59
N TYR A 234 9.52 -0.93 -6.77
CA TYR A 234 10.58 -1.72 -6.14
C TYR A 234 11.96 -1.21 -6.59
N SER A 235 12.18 -1.06 -7.90
CA SER A 235 13.44 -0.57 -8.46
C SER A 235 13.79 0.84 -7.97
N LEU A 236 12.80 1.70 -7.80
CA LEU A 236 13.02 3.10 -7.40
C LEU A 236 13.31 3.24 -5.90
N ASP A 237 12.62 2.52 -5.03
CA ASP A 237 12.65 2.79 -3.58
C ASP A 237 13.45 1.76 -2.75
N THR A 238 13.64 0.54 -3.26
CA THR A 238 14.38 -0.51 -2.52
C THR A 238 15.84 -0.60 -2.91
N GLN A 239 16.23 -0.11 -4.09
CA GLN A 239 17.62 -0.14 -4.55
C GLN A 239 18.55 0.69 -3.63
N PRO A 240 19.81 0.24 -3.43
CA PRO A 240 20.76 0.94 -2.56
C PRO A 240 21.17 2.34 -3.05
N LEU A 241 21.05 2.60 -4.35
CA LEU A 241 21.42 3.87 -4.96
C LEU A 241 20.16 4.55 -5.54
N PRO A 242 19.76 5.72 -5.02
CA PRO A 242 18.55 6.41 -5.47
C PRO A 242 18.81 7.22 -6.75
N LEU A 243 19.17 6.53 -7.84
CA LEU A 243 19.59 7.16 -9.12
C LEU A 243 18.54 8.14 -9.68
N TRP A 244 17.26 7.85 -9.47
CA TRP A 244 16.14 8.69 -9.91
C TRP A 244 16.12 10.09 -9.26
N GLN A 245 16.78 10.27 -8.10
CA GLN A 245 16.88 11.58 -7.44
C GLN A 245 17.85 12.52 -8.17
N TYR A 246 18.76 11.97 -8.98
CA TYR A 246 19.80 12.75 -9.68
C TYR A 246 19.49 12.93 -11.16
N PHE A 247 18.79 11.98 -11.79
CA PHE A 247 18.40 12.03 -13.19
C PHE A 247 17.10 11.28 -13.42
N SER A 248 16.32 11.70 -14.43
CA SER A 248 15.09 11.00 -14.80
C SER A 248 15.40 9.63 -15.41
N THR A 249 15.30 8.58 -14.61
CA THR A 249 15.46 7.19 -15.06
C THR A 249 14.24 6.74 -15.87
N SER A 250 14.42 5.70 -16.70
CA SER A 250 13.30 5.08 -17.42
C SER A 250 12.19 4.63 -16.46
N ASP A 251 12.56 3.96 -15.37
CA ASP A 251 11.64 3.50 -14.32
C ASP A 251 10.86 4.67 -13.70
N PHE A 252 11.52 5.80 -13.44
CA PHE A 252 10.85 6.98 -12.90
C PHE A 252 9.85 7.57 -13.90
N SER A 253 10.21 7.65 -15.19
CA SER A 253 9.28 8.11 -16.24
C SER A 253 8.07 7.19 -16.40
N ILE A 254 8.24 5.86 -16.27
CA ILE A 254 7.15 4.89 -16.27
C ILE A 254 6.22 5.13 -15.07
N MET A 255 6.78 5.33 -13.87
CA MET A 255 6.00 5.63 -12.67
C MET A 255 5.19 6.92 -12.82
N VAL A 256 5.80 7.98 -13.34
CA VAL A 256 5.13 9.27 -13.60
C VAL A 256 3.93 9.06 -14.54
N SER A 257 4.14 8.38 -15.67
CA SER A 257 3.07 8.12 -16.63
C SER A 257 1.94 7.27 -16.05
N ALA A 258 2.26 6.30 -15.20
CA ALA A 258 1.26 5.47 -14.54
C ALA A 258 0.42 6.29 -13.54
N LEU A 259 1.09 7.08 -12.70
CA LEU A 259 0.41 7.93 -11.72
C LEU A 259 -0.43 9.02 -12.37
N ASP A 260 0.07 9.68 -13.43
CA ASP A 260 -0.69 10.68 -14.20
C ASP A 260 -1.97 10.09 -14.77
N HIS A 261 -1.91 8.87 -15.32
CA HIS A 261 -3.09 8.20 -15.85
C HIS A 261 -4.11 7.89 -14.75
N LEU A 262 -3.68 7.32 -13.62
CA LEU A 262 -4.57 7.01 -12.49
C LEU A 262 -5.19 8.26 -11.86
N HIS A 263 -4.43 9.35 -11.79
CA HIS A 263 -4.93 10.66 -11.38
C HIS A 263 -6.00 11.17 -12.33
N GLY A 264 -5.75 11.17 -13.64
CA GLY A 264 -6.71 11.62 -14.65
C GLY A 264 -8.02 10.82 -14.63
N VAL A 265 -7.95 9.49 -14.52
CA VAL A 265 -9.12 8.62 -14.32
C VAL A 265 -9.89 9.03 -13.07
N SER A 266 -9.20 9.17 -11.94
CA SER A 266 -9.84 9.50 -10.66
C SER A 266 -10.51 10.88 -10.68
N GLU A 267 -9.87 11.88 -11.30
CA GLU A 267 -10.42 13.22 -11.49
C GLU A 267 -11.67 13.20 -12.36
N GLU A 268 -11.69 12.41 -13.43
CA GLU A 268 -12.85 12.25 -14.29
C GLU A 268 -14.06 11.69 -13.52
N TYR A 269 -13.87 10.61 -12.76
CA TYR A 269 -14.96 10.02 -11.97
C TYR A 269 -15.46 10.93 -10.84
N VAL A 270 -14.56 11.68 -10.21
CA VAL A 270 -14.92 12.71 -9.23
C VAL A 270 -15.75 13.83 -9.88
N ALA A 271 -15.37 14.29 -11.06
CA ALA A 271 -16.12 15.30 -11.81
C ALA A 271 -17.51 14.78 -12.24
N ARG A 272 -17.60 13.52 -12.70
CA ARG A 272 -18.87 12.86 -13.01
C ARG A 272 -19.77 12.77 -11.76
N ALA A 273 -19.21 12.44 -10.60
CA ALA A 273 -19.96 12.40 -9.35
C ALA A 273 -20.47 13.79 -8.93
N GLU A 274 -19.66 14.83 -9.11
CA GLU A 274 -20.07 16.22 -8.85
C GLU A 274 -21.27 16.64 -9.72
N GLN A 275 -21.27 16.26 -11.00
CA GLN A 275 -22.41 16.51 -11.89
C GLN A 275 -23.67 15.75 -11.45
N ARG A 276 -23.54 14.49 -11.03
CA ARG A 276 -24.67 13.70 -10.52
C ARG A 276 -25.29 14.33 -9.27
N LEU A 277 -24.47 14.89 -8.39
CA LEU A 277 -24.94 15.55 -7.16
C LEU A 277 -25.78 16.82 -7.43
N GLN A 278 -25.65 17.46 -8.59
CA GLN A 278 -26.49 18.61 -8.95
C GLN A 278 -27.94 18.21 -9.27
N THR A 279 -28.17 16.93 -9.58
CA THR A 279 -29.46 16.42 -10.07
C THR A 279 -30.11 15.38 -9.16
N LYS A 280 -29.38 14.84 -8.18
CA LYS A 280 -29.89 13.87 -7.19
C LYS A 280 -30.20 14.54 -5.84
N GLU A 281 -31.31 14.13 -5.22
CA GLU A 281 -31.67 14.56 -3.86
C GLU A 281 -30.98 13.73 -2.75
N GLU A 282 -30.49 12.52 -3.04
CA GLU A 282 -29.93 11.63 -2.01
C GLU A 282 -28.49 11.19 -2.32
N ILE A 283 -27.59 11.47 -1.38
CA ILE A 283 -26.17 11.11 -1.40
C ILE A 283 -26.01 9.72 -0.79
N ARG A 284 -25.55 8.74 -1.57
CA ARG A 284 -25.41 7.36 -1.06
C ARG A 284 -23.94 6.95 -0.97
N SER A 285 -23.18 7.04 -2.05
CA SER A 285 -21.82 6.46 -2.12
C SER A 285 -20.78 7.25 -1.30
N ILE A 286 -19.66 6.60 -0.97
CA ILE A 286 -18.52 7.26 -0.30
C ILE A 286 -17.93 8.36 -1.17
N LEU A 287 -17.85 8.13 -2.49
CA LEU A 287 -17.45 9.15 -3.46
C LEU A 287 -18.35 10.37 -3.37
N GLU A 288 -19.68 10.17 -3.49
CA GLU A 288 -20.66 11.25 -3.39
C GLU A 288 -20.58 11.98 -2.03
N LYS A 289 -20.40 11.25 -0.92
CA LYS A 289 -20.22 11.81 0.43
C LYS A 289 -18.95 12.67 0.54
N LEU A 290 -17.87 12.29 -0.13
CA LEU A 290 -16.64 13.07 -0.18
C LEU A 290 -16.81 14.31 -1.05
N VAL A 291 -17.31 14.14 -2.29
CA VAL A 291 -17.53 15.24 -3.23
C VAL A 291 -18.50 16.29 -2.65
N GLY A 292 -19.54 15.87 -1.94
CA GLY A 292 -20.49 16.75 -1.26
C GLY A 292 -19.90 17.63 -0.16
N GLN A 293 -18.66 17.37 0.28
CA GLN A 293 -17.94 18.21 1.26
C GLN A 293 -17.21 19.39 0.60
N GLY A 294 -17.51 19.70 -0.67
CA GLY A 294 -16.91 20.80 -1.41
C GLY A 294 -15.52 20.48 -1.96
N ALA A 295 -14.74 21.51 -2.28
CA ALA A 295 -13.42 21.38 -2.91
C ALA A 295 -12.51 20.41 -2.12
N ASP A 296 -12.30 20.64 -0.83
CA ASP A 296 -11.49 19.78 0.03
C ASP A 296 -11.92 18.29 0.01
N GLY A 297 -13.20 18.01 -0.24
CA GLY A 297 -13.74 16.66 -0.31
C GLY A 297 -13.44 15.96 -1.63
N LYS A 298 -13.52 16.69 -2.74
CA LYS A 298 -13.11 16.22 -4.06
C LYS A 298 -11.63 15.83 -4.05
N ASP A 299 -10.81 16.60 -3.36
CA ASP A 299 -9.37 16.33 -3.25
C ASP A 299 -9.10 14.99 -2.57
N VAL A 300 -9.78 14.77 -1.45
CA VAL A 300 -9.68 13.52 -0.71
C VAL A 300 -10.22 12.36 -1.54
N ALA A 301 -11.26 12.55 -2.34
CA ALA A 301 -11.78 11.51 -3.23
C ALA A 301 -10.79 11.11 -4.33
N VAL A 302 -10.16 12.08 -5.01
CA VAL A 302 -9.14 11.80 -6.03
C VAL A 302 -7.97 11.04 -5.43
N VAL A 303 -7.43 11.52 -4.30
CA VAL A 303 -6.28 10.86 -3.68
C VAL A 303 -6.64 9.50 -3.11
N LEU A 304 -7.82 9.36 -2.50
CA LEU A 304 -8.30 8.06 -2.03
C LEU A 304 -8.40 7.06 -3.18
N ALA A 305 -8.91 7.48 -4.34
CA ALA A 305 -9.02 6.61 -5.49
C ALA A 305 -7.67 6.14 -6.01
N VAL A 306 -6.73 7.07 -6.20
CA VAL A 306 -5.35 6.72 -6.58
C VAL A 306 -4.72 5.80 -5.55
N ASP A 307 -4.80 6.14 -4.26
CA ASP A 307 -4.22 5.32 -3.18
C ASP A 307 -4.82 3.90 -3.13
N MET A 308 -6.11 3.75 -3.45
CA MET A 308 -6.78 2.45 -3.48
C MET A 308 -6.49 1.64 -4.76
N PHE A 309 -6.21 2.29 -5.90
CA PHE A 309 -5.71 1.59 -7.09
C PHE A 309 -4.32 0.98 -6.86
N LEU A 310 -3.50 1.64 -6.04
CA LEU A 310 -2.11 1.24 -5.78
C LEU A 310 -1.95 0.26 -4.61
N ALA A 311 -3.00 0.07 -3.80
CA ALA A 311 -3.02 -0.80 -2.62
C ALA A 311 -3.11 -2.29 -2.99
#